data_AF-A0A957PRD6-F1
#
_entry.id   AF-A0A957PRD6-F1
#
_cell.length_a   1.000
_cell.length_b   1.000
_cell.length_c   1.000
_cell.angle_alpha   90.00
_cell.angle_beta   90.00
_cell.angle_gamma   90.00
#
_symmetry.space_group_name_H-M   'P 1'
#
loop_
_entity.id
_entity.type
_entity.pdbx_description
1 polymer ?
#
loop_
_entity_poly.entity_id
_entity_poly.type
_entity_poly.pdbx_seq_one_letter_code
_entity_poly.pdbx_strand_id
1 'polypeptide(L)'
;MAIENSPNTSQDNISKPEQLTDEVVMRFLKVLEQVREEELSCTDMYAKLDQFVETEIKGGANAETLTPLIHEHLDMCADCCDEYDALLSVVENTQEND
;
A
#
# COMPACT_ATOMS: atom_id res chain seq x y z
N MET A 1 -71.93 9.06 -14.11
CA MET A 1 -70.81 8.11 -13.91
C MET A 1 -69.53 8.91 -14.04
N ALA A 2 -68.73 8.95 -12.99
CA ALA A 2 -67.54 9.78 -12.88
C ALA A 2 -66.41 9.25 -13.79
N ILE A 3 -65.69 10.16 -14.43
CA ILE A 3 -64.44 9.88 -15.14
C ILE A 3 -63.33 10.11 -14.11
N GLU A 4 -62.72 9.03 -13.64
CA GLU A 4 -61.62 9.10 -12.68
C GLU A 4 -60.34 9.52 -13.40
N ASN A 5 -59.96 10.79 -13.20
CA ASN A 5 -58.65 11.28 -13.56
C ASN A 5 -57.63 10.75 -12.54
N SER A 6 -56.83 9.75 -12.90
CA SER A 6 -55.59 9.45 -12.18
C SER A 6 -54.48 10.35 -12.72
N PRO A 7 -53.90 11.26 -11.90
CA PRO A 7 -52.62 11.85 -12.24
C PRO A 7 -51.54 10.83 -11.87
N ASN A 8 -51.03 10.13 -12.87
CA ASN A 8 -49.72 9.49 -12.76
C ASN A 8 -48.67 10.59 -12.92
N THR A 9 -48.25 11.18 -11.81
CA THR A 9 -47.13 12.10 -11.77
C THR A 9 -45.99 11.39 -11.06
N SER A 10 -45.06 10.89 -11.87
CA SER A 10 -43.72 10.49 -11.46
C SER A 10 -43.11 11.57 -10.57
N GLN A 11 -42.81 11.22 -9.33
CA GLN A 11 -41.85 11.97 -8.53
C GLN A 11 -40.83 10.97 -8.02
N ASP A 12 -39.81 10.78 -8.86
CA ASP A 12 -38.53 10.20 -8.53
C ASP A 12 -37.99 10.89 -7.26
N ASN A 13 -38.15 10.23 -6.12
CA ASN A 13 -37.52 10.64 -4.87
C ASN A 13 -36.06 10.18 -4.90
N ILE A 14 -35.28 10.75 -5.81
CA ILE A 14 -33.82 10.67 -5.76
C ILE A 14 -33.41 11.71 -4.73
N SER A 15 -33.27 11.25 -3.50
CA SER A 15 -32.67 12.01 -2.40
C SER A 15 -31.42 12.73 -2.93
N LYS A 16 -31.44 14.06 -2.84
CA LYS A 16 -30.34 14.95 -3.17
C LYS A 16 -29.03 14.35 -2.61
N PRO A 17 -27.96 14.17 -3.40
CA PRO A 17 -26.70 13.68 -2.86
C PRO A 17 -26.25 14.70 -1.80
N GLU A 18 -26.01 14.22 -0.58
CA GLU A 18 -25.35 15.01 0.46
C GLU A 18 -24.07 15.57 -0.14
N GLN A 19 -24.04 16.89 -0.33
CA GLN A 19 -22.87 17.54 -0.89
C GLN A 19 -21.79 17.54 0.20
N LEU A 20 -20.65 16.91 -0.10
CA LEU A 20 -19.47 16.96 0.77
C LEU A 20 -19.04 18.42 0.93
N THR A 21 -18.74 18.83 2.16
CA THR A 21 -18.25 20.18 2.41
C THR A 21 -16.78 20.29 2.03
N ASP A 22 -16.34 21.48 1.61
CA ASP A 22 -14.95 21.77 1.28
C ASP A 22 -13.99 21.40 2.44
N GLU A 23 -14.45 21.53 3.69
CA GLU A 23 -13.70 21.12 4.88
C GLU A 23 -13.46 19.60 4.94
N VAL A 24 -14.46 18.80 4.58
CA VAL A 24 -14.33 17.34 4.53
C VAL A 24 -13.43 16.92 3.37
N VAL A 25 -13.58 17.56 2.21
CA VAL A 25 -12.69 17.34 1.05
C VAL A 25 -11.24 17.68 1.40
N MET A 26 -11.00 18.82 2.05
CA MET A 26 -9.64 19.21 2.45
C MET A 26 -9.03 18.31 3.52
N ARG A 27 -9.84 17.78 4.44
CA ARG A 27 -9.36 16.77 5.39
C ARG A 27 -8.97 15.46 4.71
N PHE A 28 -9.76 15.02 3.73
CA PHE A 28 -9.44 13.83 2.96
C PHE A 28 -8.16 14.00 2.13
N LEU A 29 -7.99 15.15 1.46
CA LEU A 29 -6.77 15.47 0.71
C LEU A 29 -5.52 15.47 1.61
N LYS A 30 -5.62 16.02 2.83
CA LYS A 30 -4.50 15.97 3.80
C LYS A 30 -4.11 14.57 4.26
N VAL A 31 -5.07 13.63 4.30
CA VAL A 31 -4.78 12.22 4.59
C VAL A 31 -4.09 11.56 3.40
N LEU A 32 -4.47 11.92 2.17
CA LEU A 32 -3.81 11.42 0.96
C LEU A 32 -2.41 12.02 0.76
N GLU A 33 -2.18 13.28 1.16
CA GLU A 33 -0.83 13.89 1.19
C GLU A 33 0.12 13.21 2.19
N GLN A 34 -0.40 12.44 3.15
CA GLN A 34 0.41 11.63 4.07
C GLN A 34 0.82 10.27 3.49
N VAL A 35 0.37 9.93 2.27
CA VAL A 35 0.92 8.81 1.52
C VAL A 35 2.35 9.18 1.17
N ARG A 36 3.31 8.41 1.68
CA ARG A 36 4.74 8.64 1.44
C ARG A 36 5.00 8.76 -0.06
N GLU A 37 5.62 9.85 -0.50
CA GLU A 37 6.09 10.02 -1.89
C GLU A 37 7.24 9.06 -2.23
N GLU A 38 7.93 8.54 -1.21
CA GLU A 38 9.04 7.60 -1.37
C GLU A 38 8.50 6.18 -1.55
N GLU A 39 8.09 5.86 -2.78
CA GLU A 39 7.83 4.50 -3.22
C GLU A 39 9.15 3.81 -3.59
N LEU A 40 9.48 2.71 -2.89
CA LEU A 40 10.58 1.84 -3.29
C LEU A 40 10.13 1.00 -4.49
N SER A 41 10.77 1.18 -5.65
CA SER A 41 10.47 0.35 -6.83
C SER A 41 11.05 -1.06 -6.68
N CYS A 42 10.48 -2.05 -7.37
CA CYS A 42 11.04 -3.42 -7.37
C CYS A 42 12.51 -3.43 -7.84
N THR A 43 12.86 -2.60 -8.81
CA THR A 43 14.25 -2.48 -9.31
C THR A 43 15.19 -1.98 -8.22
N ASP A 44 14.78 -0.94 -7.50
CA ASP A 44 15.58 -0.38 -6.39
C ASP A 44 15.65 -1.34 -5.21
N MET A 45 14.58 -2.11 -4.98
CA MET A 45 14.52 -3.18 -4.00
C MET A 45 15.56 -4.26 -4.33
N TYR A 46 15.54 -4.83 -5.54
CA TYR A 46 16.52 -5.84 -5.96
C TYR A 46 17.97 -5.35 -5.88
N ALA A 47 18.24 -4.08 -6.20
CA ALA A 47 19.58 -3.51 -6.10
C ALA A 47 20.10 -3.38 -4.66
N LYS A 48 19.21 -3.42 -3.67
CA LYS A 48 19.53 -3.24 -2.24
C LYS A 48 19.30 -4.51 -1.40
N LEU A 49 18.62 -5.51 -1.97
CA LEU A 49 18.19 -6.73 -1.30
C LEU A 49 19.37 -7.52 -0.71
N ASP A 50 20.45 -7.70 -1.48
CA ASP A 50 21.67 -8.40 -1.03
C ASP A 50 22.26 -7.73 0.22
N GLN A 51 22.41 -6.40 0.16
CA GLN A 51 22.94 -5.62 1.27
C GLN A 51 22.03 -5.70 2.50
N PHE A 52 20.71 -5.65 2.28
CA PHE A 52 19.71 -5.74 3.34
C PHE A 52 19.80 -7.08 4.08
N VAL A 53 19.76 -8.20 3.35
CA VAL A 53 19.84 -9.55 3.93
C VAL A 53 21.13 -9.74 4.72
N GLU A 54 22.26 -9.28 4.20
CA GLU A 54 23.52 -9.31 4.94
C GLU A 54 23.49 -8.50 6.24
N THR A 55 22.90 -7.30 6.22
CA THR A 55 22.79 -6.46 7.42
C THR A 55 21.81 -7.00 8.45
N GLU A 56 20.69 -7.57 8.01
CA GLU A 56 19.70 -8.22 8.88
C GLU A 56 20.32 -9.41 9.61
N ILE A 57 20.99 -10.30 8.88
CA ILE A 57 21.61 -11.50 9.47
C ILE A 57 22.77 -11.13 10.42
N LYS A 58 23.55 -10.10 10.08
CA LYS A 58 24.68 -9.64 10.90
C LYS A 58 24.24 -8.74 12.08
N GLY A 59 22.96 -8.40 12.19
CA GLY A 59 22.43 -7.51 13.24
C GLY A 59 22.98 -6.08 13.20
N GLY A 60 23.26 -5.56 12.01
CA GLY A 60 23.98 -4.30 11.81
C GLY A 60 23.13 -3.04 11.98
N ALA A 61 23.61 -2.09 12.79
CA ALA A 61 22.95 -0.84 13.18
C ALA A 61 22.73 0.22 12.07
N ASN A 62 22.97 -0.10 10.79
CA ASN A 62 22.80 0.85 9.67
C ASN A 62 21.46 0.69 8.93
N ALA A 63 20.56 -0.14 9.47
CA ALA A 63 19.30 -0.50 8.83
C ALA A 63 18.16 0.54 9.07
N GLU A 64 18.32 1.44 10.04
CA GLU A 64 17.22 2.21 10.63
C GLU A 64 16.35 3.03 9.66
N THR A 65 16.90 3.51 8.53
CA THR A 65 16.13 4.32 7.56
C THR A 65 15.61 3.52 6.37
N LEU A 66 16.31 2.45 5.96
CA LEU A 66 15.96 1.66 4.76
C LEU A 66 15.06 0.46 5.10
N THR A 67 15.20 -0.09 6.30
CA THR A 67 14.42 -1.23 6.78
C THR A 67 12.91 -1.01 6.72
N PRO A 68 12.35 0.15 7.15
CA PRO A 68 10.91 0.37 7.08
C PRO A 68 10.36 0.36 5.64
N LEU A 69 11.08 0.97 4.69
CA LEU A 69 10.67 1.03 3.27
C LEU A 69 10.78 -0.33 2.58
N ILE A 70 11.81 -1.10 2.91
CA ILE A 70 12.01 -2.46 2.40
C ILE A 70 10.91 -3.38 2.94
N HIS A 71 10.61 -3.35 4.24
CA HIS A 71 9.52 -4.15 4.81
C HIS A 71 8.15 -3.78 4.23
N GLU A 72 7.87 -2.48 4.07
CA GLU A 72 6.63 -2.03 3.43
C GLU A 72 6.51 -2.58 1.99
N HIS A 73 7.60 -2.59 1.23
CA HIS A 73 7.60 -3.18 -0.11
C HIS A 73 7.38 -4.70 -0.08
N LEU A 74 8.04 -5.42 0.82
CA LEU A 74 7.86 -6.87 0.98
C LEU A 74 6.42 -7.24 1.40
N ASP A 75 5.78 -6.42 2.23
CA ASP A 75 4.38 -6.62 2.64
C ASP A 75 3.38 -6.44 1.48
N MET A 76 3.74 -5.67 0.45
CA MET A 76 2.86 -5.36 -0.69
C MET A 76 3.20 -6.12 -1.97
N CYS A 77 4.44 -6.62 -2.13
CA CYS A 77 4.94 -7.18 -3.39
C CYS A 77 5.35 -8.65 -3.23
N ALA A 78 4.51 -9.56 -3.74
CA ALA A 78 4.77 -11.01 -3.69
C ALA A 78 6.08 -11.41 -4.39
N ASP A 79 6.38 -10.84 -5.57
CA ASP A 79 7.58 -11.18 -6.34
C ASP A 79 8.87 -10.83 -5.58
N CYS A 80 8.87 -9.71 -4.84
CA CYS A 80 10.03 -9.31 -4.03
C CYS A 80 10.13 -10.13 -2.74
N CYS A 81 9.01 -10.59 -2.20
CA CYS A 81 8.97 -11.52 -1.07
C CYS A 81 9.59 -12.88 -1.45
N ASP A 82 9.17 -13.45 -2.58
CA ASP A 82 9.71 -14.72 -3.08
C ASP A 82 11.23 -14.65 -3.31
N GLU A 83 11.72 -13.53 -3.87
CA GLU A 83 13.16 -13.32 -4.09
C GLU A 83 13.92 -13.17 -2.76
N TYR A 84 13.36 -12.45 -1.78
CA TYR A 84 13.94 -12.31 -0.45
C TYR A 84 14.06 -13.68 0.25
N ASP A 85 13.00 -14.48 0.23
CA ASP A 85 12.99 -15.82 0.82
C ASP A 85 13.98 -16.76 0.14
N ALA A 86 14.07 -16.71 -1.19
CA ALA A 86 15.05 -17.47 -1.95
C ALA A 86 16.48 -17.09 -1.58
N LEU A 87 16.77 -15.79 -1.49
CA LEU A 87 18.09 -15.29 -1.10
C LEU A 87 18.43 -15.68 0.34
N LEU A 88 17.50 -15.50 1.28
CA LEU A 88 17.68 -15.88 2.68
C LEU A 88 18.00 -17.36 2.82
N SER A 89 17.27 -18.22 2.11
CA SER A 89 17.53 -19.67 2.09
C SER A 89 18.95 -19.99 1.63
N VAL A 90 19.45 -19.33 0.58
CA VAL A 90 20.83 -19.53 0.11
C VAL A 90 21.83 -19.08 1.17
N VAL A 91 21.64 -17.90 1.76
CA VAL A 91 22.60 -17.37 2.76
C VAL A 91 22.65 -18.27 4.00
N GLU A 92 21.51 -18.71 4.53
CA GLU A 92 21.45 -19.61 5.69
C GLU A 92 22.16 -20.93 5.42
N ASN A 93 21.90 -21.56 4.27
CA ASN A 93 22.56 -22.81 3.87
C ASN A 93 24.08 -22.64 3.65
N THR A 94 24.53 -21.44 3.32
CA THR A 94 25.96 -21.15 3.14
C THR A 94 26.66 -20.93 4.49
N GLN A 95 25.94 -20.41 5.50
CA GLN A 95 26.47 -20.21 6.85
C GLN A 95 26.56 -21.49 7.70
N GLU A 96 25.74 -22.51 7.43
CA GLU A 96 25.80 -23.80 8.14
C GLU A 96 27.00 -24.69 7.74
N ASN A 97 27.75 -24.32 6.70
CA ASN A 97 28.87 -25.12 6.16
C ASN A 97 30.28 -24.54 6.45
N ASP A 98 30.39 -23.50 7.28
CA ASP A 98 31.65 -22.98 7.83
C ASP A 98 31.90 -23.45 9.28
#